data_AF-A0A7S3BG11-F1
#
_entry.id   AF-A0A7S3BG11-F1
#
_cell.length_a   1.000
_cell.length_b   1.000
_cell.length_c   1.000
_cell.angle_alpha   90.00
_cell.angle_beta   90.00
_cell.angle_gamma   90.00
#
_symmetry.space_group_name_H-M   'P 1'
#
loop_
_entity.id
_entity.type
_entity.pdbx_description
1 polymer ?
#
loop_
_entity_poly.entity_id
_entity_poly.type
_entity_poly.pdbx_seq_one_letter_code
_entity_poly.pdbx_strand_id
1 'polypeptide(L)'
;DLVAGRSTPLHWAAYHGHIRIIWKLLTGTELPPHGVDSEGNTPLHLAAAGGHLLGVKTFLSEGVDVQQKNAYGNTALQLTTIPECQALLKQAQSHDGETFLCSCSGEFVSAKDSVAKRVIDKVSSPTLRPVRYSNECAAKIKAAEDALVRILKMTDTAALEAAIAAAQEIGTSQPLIEEGIDGLERLTAQISLQNAMSEIETVRPLKERALIRPLITPLKVAREKGVDRTLLESADRFCQTVDAEASLVDMHATSESLTMSDDPSPDPPSAESDFATKAEAGIAKLAASIAAAQAVEAMDEVVQGAEQLHRRLVAESELRKALLEAKEETAEDGTVTYLHYNGQKTTSKLDNLQLRNDGLDAAIEKCTSEGVLPTIIEATGKTQKVLKADLKQAMVEDEERRAKEAAAAAKAAKKKKGGKKK
;
A
#
# COMPACT_ATOMS: atom_id res chain seq x y z
N ASP A 1 34.25 9.45 56.08
CA ASP A 1 34.33 8.56 57.26
C ASP A 1 33.00 8.03 57.83
N LEU A 2 31.87 8.09 57.11
CA LEU A 2 30.55 7.65 57.63
C LEU A 2 30.18 6.18 57.35
N VAL A 3 31.08 5.35 56.80
CA VAL A 3 30.75 3.98 56.34
C VAL A 3 31.44 2.87 57.15
N ALA A 4 32.44 3.19 57.97
CA ALA A 4 33.13 2.18 58.78
C ALA A 4 32.25 1.75 59.96
N GLY A 5 31.47 0.68 59.78
CA GLY A 5 30.77 -0.02 60.86
C GLY A 5 29.24 -0.15 60.75
N ARG A 6 28.59 0.19 59.63
CA ARG A 6 27.16 -0.10 59.41
C ARG A 6 26.93 -0.84 58.10
N SER A 7 26.17 -1.94 58.15
CA SER A 7 25.74 -2.69 56.96
C SER A 7 25.02 -1.77 55.97
N THR A 8 25.61 -1.61 54.79
CA THR A 8 25.04 -0.79 53.71
C THR A 8 23.91 -1.54 52.98
N PRO A 9 23.04 -0.86 52.21
CA PRO A 9 22.04 -1.53 51.37
C PRO A 9 22.65 -2.58 50.43
N LEU A 10 23.91 -2.40 50.01
CA LEU A 10 24.63 -3.34 49.16
C LEU A 10 24.93 -4.67 49.89
N HIS A 11 25.20 -4.63 51.19
CA HIS A 11 25.43 -5.83 52.01
C HIS A 11 24.16 -6.69 52.10
N TRP A 12 23.02 -6.07 52.41
CA TRP A 12 21.74 -6.79 52.47
C TRP A 12 21.29 -7.30 51.10
N ALA A 13 21.49 -6.52 50.04
CA ALA A 13 21.21 -6.96 48.68
C ALA A 13 22.09 -8.16 48.26
N ALA A 14 23.36 -8.18 48.68
CA ALA A 14 24.28 -9.28 48.45
C ALA A 14 23.88 -10.54 49.21
N TYR A 15 23.53 -10.42 50.50
CA TYR A 15 23.10 -11.54 51.33
C TYR A 15 21.83 -12.23 50.80
N HIS A 16 20.85 -11.44 50.33
CA HIS A 16 19.60 -11.95 49.77
C HIS A 16 19.66 -12.27 48.26
N GLY A 17 20.79 -12.01 47.59
CA GLY A 17 20.95 -12.31 46.16
C GLY A 17 20.14 -11.42 45.24
N HIS A 18 19.76 -10.22 45.68
CA HIS A 18 18.96 -9.29 44.88
C HIS A 18 19.81 -8.59 43.81
N ILE A 19 20.16 -9.35 42.78
CA ILE A 19 21.11 -8.95 41.73
C ILE A 19 20.78 -7.60 41.06
N ARG A 20 19.49 -7.33 40.85
CA ARG A 20 19.03 -6.06 40.24
C ARG A 20 19.28 -4.85 41.14
N ILE A 21 19.14 -5.04 42.46
CA ILE A 21 19.45 -4.01 43.45
C ILE A 21 20.96 -3.82 43.52
N ILE A 22 21.74 -4.91 43.51
CA ILE A 22 23.21 -4.88 43.45
C ILE A 22 23.67 -4.05 42.25
N TRP A 23 23.19 -4.35 41.04
CA TRP A 23 23.53 -3.61 39.82
C TRP A 23 23.16 -2.14 39.89
N LYS A 24 21.96 -1.81 40.40
CA LYS A 24 21.51 -0.42 40.55
C LYS A 24 22.36 0.36 41.57
N LEU A 25 22.78 -0.28 42.66
CA LEU A 25 23.62 0.35 43.67
C LEU A 25 25.05 0.57 43.15
N LEU A 26 25.64 -0.41 42.46
CA LEU A 26 26.98 -0.29 41.88
C LEU A 26 27.06 0.74 40.73
N THR A 27 25.95 0.96 40.00
CA THR A 27 25.91 1.90 38.88
C THR A 27 25.44 3.30 39.27
N GLY A 28 24.53 3.41 40.23
CA GLY A 28 23.82 4.65 40.56
C GLY A 28 24.27 5.35 41.85
N THR A 29 25.08 4.71 42.69
CA THR A 29 25.57 5.31 43.95
C THR A 29 27.09 5.18 44.03
N GLU A 30 27.80 6.19 44.58
CA GLU A 30 29.24 6.11 44.90
C GLU A 30 29.52 5.16 46.08
N LEU A 31 28.73 4.08 46.23
CA LEU A 31 28.96 3.08 47.25
C LEU A 31 30.16 2.22 46.84
N PRO A 32 31.22 2.16 47.66
CA PRO A 32 32.37 1.34 47.32
C PRO A 32 31.99 -0.15 47.34
N PRO A 33 32.32 -0.93 46.30
CA PRO A 33 32.06 -2.37 46.27
C PRO A 33 32.85 -3.14 47.34
N HIS A 34 33.88 -2.50 47.91
CA HIS A 34 34.78 -3.03 48.93
C HIS A 34 34.42 -2.60 50.36
N GLY A 35 33.28 -1.93 50.57
CA GLY A 35 32.85 -1.53 51.90
C GLY A 35 32.71 -2.74 52.83
N VAL A 36 33.00 -2.57 54.12
CA VAL A 36 32.83 -3.62 55.14
C VAL A 36 31.71 -3.26 56.11
N ASP A 37 30.98 -4.27 56.59
CA ASP A 37 29.99 -4.11 57.65
C ASP A 37 30.62 -4.13 59.06
N SER A 38 29.79 -4.12 60.11
CA SER A 38 30.21 -4.16 61.51
C SER A 38 30.98 -5.42 61.90
N GLU A 39 30.88 -6.49 61.12
CA GLU A 39 31.56 -7.76 61.34
C GLU A 39 32.78 -7.92 60.42
N GLY A 40 33.14 -6.87 59.68
CA GLY A 40 34.22 -6.92 58.69
C GLY A 40 33.87 -7.72 57.44
N ASN A 41 32.60 -8.08 57.21
CA ASN A 41 32.19 -8.77 55.99
C ASN A 41 32.10 -7.75 54.83
N THR A 42 32.66 -8.12 53.69
CA THR A 42 32.40 -7.41 52.42
C THR A 42 31.12 -7.92 51.76
N PRO A 43 30.53 -7.20 50.79
CA PRO A 43 29.42 -7.71 50.00
C PRO A 43 29.70 -9.07 49.34
N LEU A 44 30.96 -9.35 48.99
CA LEU A 44 31.38 -10.65 48.47
C LEU A 44 31.24 -11.78 49.52
N HIS A 45 31.59 -11.53 50.79
CA HIS A 45 31.40 -12.50 51.87
C HIS A 45 29.92 -12.87 52.02
N LEU A 46 29.04 -11.88 51.99
CA LEU A 46 27.60 -12.09 52.15
C LEU A 46 26.96 -12.76 50.92
N ALA A 47 27.40 -12.41 49.70
CA ALA A 47 26.97 -13.09 48.48
C ALA A 47 27.42 -14.55 48.44
N ALA A 48 28.65 -14.83 48.90
CA ALA A 48 29.19 -16.18 49.00
C ALA A 48 28.46 -17.00 50.09
N ALA A 49 28.22 -16.42 51.26
CA ALA A 49 27.46 -17.05 52.35
C ALA A 49 26.02 -17.38 51.94
N GLY A 50 25.39 -16.50 51.14
CA GLY A 50 24.06 -16.72 50.56
C GLY A 50 24.03 -17.66 49.34
N GLY A 51 25.19 -18.05 48.79
CA GLY A 51 25.28 -18.92 47.62
C GLY A 51 24.93 -18.26 46.28
N HIS A 52 24.98 -16.93 46.19
CA HIS A 52 24.48 -16.18 45.04
C HIS A 52 25.52 -16.01 43.94
N LEU A 53 25.63 -17.00 43.03
CA LEU A 53 26.64 -17.05 41.96
C LEU A 53 26.71 -15.78 41.10
N LEU A 54 25.57 -15.22 40.69
CA LEU A 54 25.52 -13.99 39.88
C LEU A 54 26.03 -12.76 40.66
N GLY A 55 25.75 -12.72 41.97
CA GLY A 55 26.29 -11.70 42.88
C GLY A 55 27.81 -11.82 42.99
N VAL A 56 28.32 -13.03 43.21
CA VAL A 56 29.76 -13.33 43.26
C VAL A 56 30.45 -12.90 41.95
N LYS A 57 29.92 -13.29 40.78
CA LYS A 57 30.46 -12.86 39.47
C LYS A 57 30.51 -11.34 39.32
N THR A 58 29.46 -10.66 39.77
CA THR A 58 29.38 -9.18 39.70
C THR A 58 30.44 -8.53 40.58
N PHE A 59 30.61 -8.98 41.83
CA PHE A 59 31.64 -8.44 42.73
C PHE A 59 33.07 -8.76 42.26
N LEU A 60 33.30 -9.93 41.65
CA LEU A 60 34.58 -10.27 41.03
C LEU A 60 34.88 -9.39 39.79
N SER A 61 33.85 -8.96 39.05
CA SER A 61 34.04 -7.99 37.97
C SER A 61 34.35 -6.58 38.47
N GLU A 62 34.03 -6.25 39.72
CA GLU A 62 34.39 -4.97 40.36
C GLU A 62 35.75 -4.99 41.07
N GLY A 63 36.49 -6.12 41.00
CA GLY A 63 37.84 -6.23 41.56
C GLY A 63 37.87 -6.30 43.09
N VAL A 64 36.83 -6.86 43.72
CA VAL A 64 36.81 -7.06 45.18
C VAL A 64 37.88 -8.06 45.60
N ASP A 65 38.65 -7.72 46.64
CA ASP A 65 39.65 -8.60 47.23
C ASP A 65 38.99 -9.90 47.77
N VAL A 66 39.32 -11.01 47.13
CA VAL A 66 38.81 -12.35 47.47
C VAL A 66 39.51 -12.97 48.68
N GLN A 67 40.67 -12.44 49.07
CA GLN A 67 41.48 -12.91 50.19
C GLN A 67 41.26 -12.09 51.47
N GLN A 68 40.50 -10.99 51.38
CA GLN A 68 40.14 -10.21 52.55
C GLN A 68 39.44 -11.10 53.58
N LYS A 69 39.89 -11.04 54.83
CA LYS A 69 39.30 -11.76 55.95
C LYS A 69 38.34 -10.86 56.71
N ASN A 70 37.20 -11.40 57.10
CA ASN A 70 36.29 -10.73 58.04
C ASN A 70 36.83 -10.75 59.48
N ALA A 71 36.09 -10.17 60.43
CA ALA A 71 36.50 -10.10 61.84
C ALA A 71 36.65 -11.50 62.50
N TYR A 72 36.07 -12.54 61.91
CA TYR A 72 36.18 -13.93 62.34
C TYR A 72 37.35 -14.68 61.68
N GLY A 73 38.13 -14.01 60.81
CA GLY A 73 39.26 -14.61 60.10
C GLY A 73 38.90 -15.44 58.88
N ASN A 74 37.63 -15.42 58.44
CA ASN A 74 37.13 -16.19 57.30
C ASN A 74 37.20 -15.38 56.00
N THR A 75 37.53 -16.04 54.89
CA THR A 75 37.41 -15.47 53.53
C THR A 75 36.07 -15.85 52.89
N ALA A 76 35.66 -15.15 51.83
CA ALA A 76 34.43 -15.46 51.10
C ALA A 76 34.36 -16.93 50.63
N LEU A 77 35.50 -17.53 50.25
CA LEU A 77 35.58 -18.94 49.85
C LEU A 77 35.18 -19.90 50.99
N GLN A 78 35.53 -19.57 52.23
CA GLN A 78 35.24 -20.40 53.40
C GLN A 78 33.78 -20.30 53.85
N LEU A 79 33.06 -19.24 53.41
CA LEU A 79 31.65 -19.02 53.74
C LEU A 79 30.69 -19.63 52.72
N THR A 80 31.14 -19.94 51.50
CA THR A 80 30.28 -20.53 50.46
C THR A 80 30.17 -22.05 50.57
N THR A 81 28.95 -22.55 50.49
CA THR A 81 28.63 -23.99 50.38
C THR A 81 28.41 -24.43 48.94
N ILE A 82 28.30 -23.50 47.98
CA ILE A 82 28.00 -23.79 46.56
C ILE A 82 29.29 -24.14 45.79
N PRO A 83 29.36 -25.31 45.11
CA PRO A 83 30.54 -25.74 44.36
C PRO A 83 30.98 -24.77 43.24
N GLU A 84 30.02 -24.19 42.53
CA GLU A 84 30.29 -23.24 41.43
C GLU A 84 30.92 -21.94 41.93
N CYS A 85 30.42 -21.40 43.05
CA CYS A 85 31.01 -20.24 43.70
C CYS A 85 32.41 -20.57 44.26
N GLN A 86 32.59 -21.77 44.82
CA GLN A 86 33.91 -22.23 45.28
C GLN A 86 34.92 -22.33 44.14
N ALA A 87 34.52 -22.87 42.99
CA ALA A 87 35.38 -22.97 41.82
C ALA A 87 35.83 -21.59 41.32
N LEU A 88 34.89 -20.65 41.18
CA LEU A 88 35.20 -19.28 40.74
C LEU A 88 36.07 -18.52 41.74
N LEU A 89 35.79 -18.65 43.04
CA LEU A 89 36.60 -18.00 44.07
C LEU A 89 38.01 -18.60 44.12
N LYS A 90 38.17 -19.93 44.02
CA LYS A 90 39.49 -20.57 43.91
C LYS A 90 40.27 -20.11 42.67
N GLN A 91 39.59 -19.94 41.54
CA GLN A 91 40.19 -19.41 40.33
C GLN A 91 40.68 -17.97 40.56
N ALA A 92 39.86 -17.12 41.20
CA ALA A 92 40.24 -15.75 41.55
C ALA A 92 41.46 -15.71 42.50
N GLN A 93 41.53 -16.63 43.47
CA GLN A 93 42.63 -16.73 44.43
C GLN A 93 43.99 -17.09 43.80
N SER A 94 43.98 -17.73 42.63
CA SER A 94 45.21 -18.19 41.96
C SER A 94 45.99 -17.06 41.28
N HIS A 95 45.41 -15.86 41.19
CA HIS A 95 46.04 -14.70 40.59
C HIS A 95 46.62 -13.77 41.66
N ASP A 96 47.93 -13.50 41.58
CA ASP A 96 48.60 -12.53 42.43
C ASP A 96 48.35 -11.10 41.92
N GLY A 97 47.45 -10.35 42.58
CA GLY A 97 47.19 -8.93 42.32
C GLY A 97 45.73 -8.59 42.01
N GLU A 98 45.48 -7.31 41.67
CA GLU A 98 44.14 -6.83 41.29
C GLU A 98 43.71 -7.42 39.93
N THR A 99 42.90 -8.47 39.99
CA THR A 99 42.32 -9.12 38.82
C THR A 99 40.81 -8.99 38.78
N PHE A 100 40.27 -9.01 37.56
CA PHE A 100 38.87 -8.76 37.31
C PHE A 100 38.31 -9.84 36.40
N LEU A 101 37.09 -10.29 36.66
CA LEU A 101 36.42 -11.29 35.84
C LEU A 101 35.91 -10.68 34.53
N CYS A 102 36.34 -11.17 33.35
CA CYS A 102 35.65 -10.83 32.10
C CYS A 102 34.26 -11.44 32.12
N SER A 103 33.25 -10.62 31.86
CA SER A 103 31.88 -11.09 31.72
C SER A 103 31.64 -11.92 30.45
N CYS A 104 32.57 -11.83 29.50
CA CYS A 104 32.53 -12.45 28.18
C CYS A 104 33.15 -13.84 28.15
N SER A 105 34.42 -13.94 28.57
CA SER A 105 35.23 -15.16 28.51
C SER A 105 35.20 -15.94 29.82
N GLY A 106 34.79 -15.32 30.93
CA GLY A 106 34.89 -15.92 32.26
C GLY A 106 36.33 -16.03 32.78
N GLU A 107 37.29 -15.38 32.10
CA GLU A 107 38.70 -15.36 32.50
C GLU A 107 39.01 -14.13 33.35
N PHE A 108 40.02 -14.25 34.21
CA PHE A 108 40.52 -13.14 35.01
C PHE A 108 41.56 -12.34 34.23
N VAL A 109 41.39 -11.02 34.23
CA VAL A 109 42.25 -10.08 33.50
C VAL A 109 42.79 -9.00 34.44
N SER A 110 43.97 -8.48 34.13
CA SER A 110 44.59 -7.40 34.90
C SER A 110 43.84 -6.07 34.71
N ALA A 111 44.00 -5.13 35.64
CA ALA A 111 43.44 -3.78 35.53
C ALA A 111 43.83 -3.05 34.21
N LYS A 112 45.04 -3.30 33.68
CA LYS A 112 45.55 -2.66 32.46
C LYS A 112 44.93 -3.25 31.19
N ASP A 113 44.56 -4.51 31.25
CA ASP A 113 44.07 -5.28 30.11
C ASP A 113 42.54 -5.33 30.04
N SER A 114 41.87 -4.43 30.77
CA SER A 114 40.42 -4.50 30.97
C SER A 114 39.73 -3.15 30.93
N VAL A 115 38.47 -3.17 30.49
CA VAL A 115 37.61 -2.01 30.35
C VAL A 115 36.31 -2.26 31.10
N ALA A 116 35.99 -1.38 32.05
CA ALA A 116 34.68 -1.36 32.68
C ALA A 116 33.67 -0.62 31.79
N LYS A 117 32.54 -1.26 31.50
CA LYS A 117 31.42 -0.68 30.76
C LYS A 117 30.13 -0.95 31.52
N ARG A 118 29.08 -0.21 31.18
CA ARG A 118 27.72 -0.41 31.71
C ARG A 118 26.81 -0.78 30.55
N VAL A 119 26.08 -1.87 30.69
CA VAL A 119 25.19 -2.41 29.65
C VAL A 119 23.77 -2.42 30.19
N ILE A 120 22.78 -2.08 29.38
CA ILE A 120 21.37 -2.15 29.76
C ILE A 120 20.93 -3.61 29.61
N ASP A 121 20.53 -4.25 30.71
CA ASP A 121 19.86 -5.56 30.66
C ASP A 121 18.37 -5.34 30.39
N LYS A 122 17.92 -5.68 29.17
CA LYS A 122 16.50 -5.62 28.80
C LYS A 122 15.75 -6.93 29.06
N VAL A 123 16.45 -8.07 29.16
CA VAL A 123 15.82 -9.39 29.41
C VAL A 123 15.20 -9.43 30.81
N SER A 124 15.77 -8.70 31.78
CA SER A 124 15.27 -8.59 33.15
C SER A 124 14.93 -7.16 33.58
N SER A 125 14.13 -6.42 32.79
CA SER A 125 13.65 -5.05 33.05
C SER A 125 14.78 -4.01 33.15
N PRO A 126 14.62 -2.78 32.59
CA PRO A 126 15.74 -1.90 32.23
C PRO A 126 16.60 -1.54 33.45
N THR A 127 17.66 -2.30 33.66
CA THR A 127 18.62 -2.11 34.76
C THR A 127 20.02 -2.10 34.15
N LEU A 128 20.83 -1.12 34.56
CA LEU A 128 22.21 -1.02 34.12
C LEU A 128 23.02 -2.08 34.85
N ARG A 129 23.50 -3.06 34.10
CA ARG A 129 24.43 -4.08 34.56
C ARG A 129 25.86 -3.56 34.44
N PRO A 130 26.66 -3.56 35.52
CA PRO A 130 28.10 -3.37 35.42
C PRO A 130 28.74 -4.59 34.77
N VAL A 131 29.60 -4.36 33.77
CA VAL A 131 30.24 -5.40 32.98
C VAL A 131 31.69 -5.04 32.77
N ARG A 132 32.59 -6.03 32.85
CA ARG A 132 34.01 -5.85 32.56
C ARG A 132 34.43 -6.71 31.40
N TYR A 133 35.19 -6.13 30.49
CA TYR A 133 35.71 -6.77 29.29
C TYR A 133 37.23 -6.76 29.29
N SER A 134 37.86 -7.77 28.68
CA SER A 134 39.27 -7.64 28.28
C SER A 134 39.40 -6.64 27.12
N ASN A 135 40.58 -6.05 26.93
CA ASN A 135 40.84 -5.15 25.80
C ASN A 135 40.60 -5.84 24.45
N GLU A 136 40.96 -7.12 24.34
CA GLU A 136 40.72 -7.92 23.13
C GLU A 136 39.22 -8.11 22.87
N CYS A 137 38.45 -8.47 23.90
CA CYS A 137 37.00 -8.65 23.77
C CYS A 137 36.29 -7.31 23.51
N ALA A 138 36.74 -6.22 24.14
CA ALA A 138 36.21 -4.89 23.89
C ALA A 138 36.48 -4.44 22.43
N ALA A 139 37.63 -4.79 21.86
CA ALA A 139 37.96 -4.52 20.46
C ALA A 139 37.09 -5.34 19.50
N LYS A 140 36.87 -6.63 19.79
CA LYS A 140 35.98 -7.50 18.99
C LYS A 140 34.53 -6.99 19.01
N ILE A 141 34.02 -6.62 20.19
CA ILE A 141 32.67 -6.03 20.34
C ILE A 141 32.57 -4.75 19.51
N LYS A 142 33.54 -3.83 19.64
CA LYS A 142 33.51 -2.57 18.90
C LYS A 142 33.58 -2.79 17.38
N ALA A 143 34.42 -3.71 16.91
CA ALA A 143 34.51 -4.05 15.49
C ALA A 143 33.20 -4.63 14.94
N ALA A 144 32.52 -5.47 15.73
CA ALA A 144 31.21 -6.01 15.38
C ALA A 144 30.12 -4.91 15.37
N GLU A 145 30.14 -3.98 16.32
CA GLU A 145 29.24 -2.83 16.36
C GLU A 145 29.45 -1.91 15.14
N ASP A 146 30.70 -1.57 14.82
CA ASP A 146 31.05 -0.75 13.65
C ASP A 146 30.65 -1.45 12.33
N ALA A 147 30.79 -2.78 12.26
CA ALA A 147 30.36 -3.57 11.11
C ALA A 147 28.83 -3.57 10.95
N LEU A 148 28.07 -3.76 12.04
CA LEU A 148 26.61 -3.68 12.04
C LEU A 148 26.12 -2.29 11.59
N VAL A 149 26.68 -1.21 12.15
CA VAL A 149 26.32 0.17 11.78
C VAL A 149 26.62 0.45 10.31
N ARG A 150 27.70 -0.13 9.77
CA ARG A 150 28.02 -0.02 8.35
C ARG A 150 27.03 -0.77 7.48
N ILE A 151 26.68 -2.01 7.84
CA ILE A 151 25.77 -2.85 7.05
C ILE A 151 24.34 -2.36 7.12
N LEU A 152 23.89 -1.79 8.24
CA LEU A 152 22.60 -1.10 8.38
C LEU A 152 22.41 0.04 7.37
N LYS A 153 23.50 0.62 6.85
CA LYS A 153 23.45 1.64 5.78
C LYS A 153 23.44 1.04 4.38
N MET A 154 23.70 -0.25 4.25
CA MET A 154 23.69 -1.00 3.00
C MET A 154 22.39 -1.82 2.88
N THR A 155 22.07 -2.26 1.67
CA THR A 155 20.78 -2.92 1.38
C THR A 155 20.88 -4.45 1.30
N ASP A 156 22.00 -5.04 1.74
CA ASP A 156 22.23 -6.49 1.63
C ASP A 156 21.67 -7.22 2.86
N THR A 157 20.56 -7.94 2.67
CA THR A 157 19.89 -8.71 3.72
C THR A 157 20.73 -9.89 4.20
N ALA A 158 21.43 -10.58 3.32
CA ALA A 158 22.25 -11.75 3.69
C ALA A 158 23.48 -11.32 4.52
N ALA A 159 24.11 -10.21 4.13
CA ALA A 159 25.20 -9.63 4.92
C ALA A 159 24.72 -9.15 6.30
N LEU A 160 23.50 -8.56 6.38
CA LEU A 160 22.92 -8.10 7.64
C LEU A 160 22.57 -9.26 8.57
N GLU A 161 21.99 -10.34 8.05
CA GLU A 161 21.73 -11.58 8.81
C GLU A 161 23.01 -12.17 9.39
N ALA A 162 24.05 -12.31 8.57
CA ALA A 162 25.34 -12.83 9.01
C ALA A 162 25.98 -11.93 10.10
N ALA A 163 25.85 -10.61 9.95
CA ALA A 163 26.36 -9.65 10.93
C ALA A 163 25.59 -9.70 12.26
N ILE A 164 24.26 -9.84 12.23
CA ILE A 164 23.43 -10.01 13.42
C ILE A 164 23.80 -11.30 14.16
N ALA A 165 23.96 -12.42 13.44
CA ALA A 165 24.36 -13.70 14.03
C ALA A 165 25.72 -13.59 14.72
N ALA A 166 26.72 -13.01 14.05
CA ALA A 166 28.04 -12.79 14.64
C ALA A 166 27.98 -11.86 15.87
N ALA A 167 27.14 -10.83 15.82
CA ALA A 167 26.96 -9.87 16.93
C ALA A 167 26.27 -10.50 18.15
N GLN A 168 25.37 -11.47 17.94
CA GLN A 168 24.74 -12.25 19.00
C GLN A 168 25.73 -13.19 19.69
N GLU A 169 26.60 -13.86 18.93
CA GLU A 169 27.62 -14.77 19.50
C GLU A 169 28.66 -14.03 20.36
N ILE A 170 29.06 -12.82 19.95
CA ILE A 170 30.10 -12.03 20.65
C ILE A 170 29.54 -11.32 21.90
N GLY A 171 28.22 -11.21 22.03
CA GLY A 171 27.58 -10.51 23.15
C GLY A 171 27.71 -8.99 23.04
N THR A 172 27.46 -8.45 21.84
CA THR A 172 27.44 -7.00 21.55
C THR A 172 26.24 -6.29 22.20
N SER A 173 26.14 -4.96 22.04
CA SER A 173 25.02 -4.20 22.58
C SER A 173 23.68 -4.68 22.01
N GLN A 174 22.84 -5.24 22.89
CA GLN A 174 21.47 -5.66 22.60
C GLN A 174 20.62 -4.62 21.82
N PRO A 175 20.65 -3.29 22.12
CA PRO A 175 19.88 -2.33 21.34
C PRO A 175 20.32 -2.24 19.87
N LEU A 176 21.60 -2.46 19.57
CA LEU A 176 22.09 -2.43 18.19
C LEU A 176 21.70 -3.70 17.43
N ILE A 177 21.64 -4.85 18.12
CA ILE A 177 21.12 -6.10 17.55
C ILE A 177 19.62 -5.93 17.24
N GLU A 178 18.85 -5.34 18.15
CA GLU A 178 17.41 -5.06 17.94
C GLU A 178 17.21 -4.12 16.74
N GLU A 179 17.99 -3.04 16.64
CA GLU A 179 17.97 -2.15 15.47
C GLU A 179 18.36 -2.86 14.17
N GLY A 180 19.33 -3.78 14.25
CA GLY A 180 19.72 -4.70 13.17
C GLY A 180 18.55 -5.56 12.68
N ILE A 181 17.85 -6.21 13.61
CA ILE A 181 16.70 -7.08 13.32
C ILE A 181 15.55 -6.26 12.71
N ASP A 182 15.22 -5.12 13.29
CA ASP A 182 14.17 -4.22 12.77
C ASP A 182 14.53 -3.74 11.34
N GLY A 183 15.81 -3.42 11.10
CA GLY A 183 16.33 -3.07 9.78
C GLY A 183 16.21 -4.21 8.77
N LEU A 184 16.53 -5.44 9.19
CA LEU A 184 16.40 -6.64 8.35
C LEU A 184 14.95 -6.93 7.99
N GLU A 185 14.03 -6.87 8.95
CA GLU A 185 12.60 -7.05 8.71
C GLU A 185 12.07 -6.01 7.73
N ARG A 186 12.51 -4.75 7.85
CA ARG A 186 12.14 -3.67 6.93
C ARG A 186 12.66 -3.93 5.51
N LEU A 187 13.93 -4.30 5.35
CA LEU A 187 14.52 -4.62 4.04
C LEU A 187 13.83 -5.83 3.39
N THR A 188 13.51 -6.84 4.19
CA THR A 188 12.80 -8.04 3.71
C THR A 188 11.39 -7.69 3.22
N ALA A 189 10.66 -6.85 3.96
CA ALA A 189 9.35 -6.35 3.55
C ALA A 189 9.45 -5.51 2.27
N GLN A 190 10.49 -4.68 2.13
CA GLN A 190 10.75 -3.91 0.92
C GLN A 190 10.99 -4.79 -0.30
N ILE A 191 11.86 -5.80 -0.19
CA ILE A 191 12.14 -6.75 -1.30
C ILE A 191 10.89 -7.54 -1.67
N SER A 192 10.15 -8.03 -0.67
CA SER A 192 8.89 -8.75 -0.90
C SER A 192 7.86 -7.90 -1.64
N LEU A 193 7.74 -6.61 -1.28
CA LEU A 193 6.85 -5.68 -1.98
C LEU A 193 7.28 -5.43 -3.42
N GLN A 194 8.58 -5.19 -3.66
CA GLN A 194 9.11 -4.98 -5.01
C GLN A 194 8.94 -6.21 -5.91
N ASN A 195 9.20 -7.40 -5.38
CA ASN A 195 8.99 -8.65 -6.12
C ASN A 195 7.51 -8.85 -6.47
N ALA A 196 6.59 -8.61 -5.52
CA ALA A 196 5.16 -8.70 -5.79
C ALA A 196 4.70 -7.70 -6.85
N MET A 197 5.25 -6.47 -6.86
CA MET A 197 4.98 -5.48 -7.91
C MET A 197 5.49 -5.98 -9.28
N SER A 198 6.73 -6.47 -9.34
CA SER A 198 7.33 -6.98 -10.58
C SER A 198 6.60 -8.20 -11.14
N GLU A 199 6.18 -9.14 -10.28
CA GLU A 199 5.39 -10.30 -10.69
C GLU A 199 4.07 -9.87 -11.35
N ILE A 200 3.36 -8.91 -10.78
CA ILE A 200 2.10 -8.40 -11.36
C ILE A 200 2.38 -7.66 -12.66
N GLU A 201 3.47 -6.89 -12.73
CA GLU A 201 3.86 -6.16 -13.93
C GLU A 201 4.07 -7.09 -15.15
N THR A 202 4.59 -8.30 -14.94
CA THR A 202 4.73 -9.30 -16.03
C THR A 202 3.40 -9.84 -16.58
N VAL A 203 2.31 -9.73 -15.82
CA VAL A 203 0.99 -10.28 -16.18
C VAL A 203 0.04 -9.19 -16.70
N ARG A 204 0.45 -7.91 -16.65
CA ARG A 204 -0.40 -6.80 -17.12
C ARG A 204 -0.63 -6.84 -18.63
N PRO A 205 -1.83 -6.45 -19.11
CA PRO A 205 -2.98 -5.95 -18.33
C PRO A 205 -3.76 -7.08 -17.64
N LEU A 206 -4.21 -6.84 -16.40
CA LEU A 206 -4.93 -7.85 -15.63
C LEU A 206 -6.36 -8.03 -16.16
N LYS A 207 -6.70 -9.26 -16.51
CA LYS A 207 -8.08 -9.63 -16.91
C LYS A 207 -9.02 -9.83 -15.72
N GLU A 208 -8.47 -10.12 -14.54
CA GLU A 208 -9.26 -10.39 -13.34
C GLU A 208 -8.69 -9.61 -12.15
N ARG A 209 -9.59 -8.97 -11.39
CA ARG A 209 -9.23 -8.22 -10.18
C ARG A 209 -8.61 -9.10 -9.08
N ALA A 210 -8.86 -10.41 -9.12
CA ALA A 210 -8.33 -11.36 -8.14
C ALA A 210 -6.79 -11.44 -8.16
N LEU A 211 -6.16 -11.11 -9.29
CA LEU A 211 -4.72 -11.18 -9.49
C LEU A 211 -3.94 -10.08 -8.76
N ILE A 212 -4.62 -9.07 -8.18
CA ILE A 212 -4.01 -8.03 -7.30
C ILE A 212 -3.80 -8.55 -5.87
N ARG A 213 -4.54 -9.58 -5.44
CA ARG A 213 -4.50 -10.10 -4.06
C ARG A 213 -3.10 -10.40 -3.51
N PRO A 214 -2.14 -10.93 -4.30
CA PRO A 214 -0.78 -11.17 -3.84
C PRO A 214 -0.06 -9.91 -3.33
N LEU A 215 -0.42 -8.71 -3.80
CA LEU A 215 0.20 -7.45 -3.39
C LEU A 215 -0.34 -6.89 -2.07
N ILE A 216 -1.56 -7.27 -1.67
CA ILE A 216 -2.24 -6.70 -0.50
C ILE A 216 -1.48 -7.03 0.80
N THR A 217 -1.03 -8.28 0.94
CA THR A 217 -0.35 -8.74 2.15
C THR A 217 1.03 -8.09 2.31
N PRO A 218 1.92 -8.10 1.29
CA PRO A 218 3.19 -7.38 1.33
C PRO A 218 3.03 -5.90 1.63
N LEU A 219 2.02 -5.22 1.06
CA LEU A 219 1.79 -3.80 1.29
C LEU A 219 1.38 -3.50 2.74
N LYS A 220 0.55 -4.35 3.36
CA LYS A 220 0.22 -4.24 4.80
C LYS A 220 1.46 -4.41 5.67
N VAL A 221 2.25 -5.45 5.42
CA VAL A 221 3.48 -5.72 6.17
C VAL A 221 4.48 -4.57 6.02
N ALA A 222 4.65 -4.04 4.81
CA ALA A 222 5.53 -2.91 4.54
C ALA A 222 5.11 -1.63 5.31
N ARG A 223 3.80 -1.38 5.46
CA ARG A 223 3.28 -0.27 6.27
C ARG A 223 3.56 -0.46 7.75
N GLU A 224 3.35 -1.67 8.28
CA GLU A 224 3.60 -1.98 9.70
C GLU A 224 5.09 -1.85 10.06
N LYS A 225 5.99 -2.24 9.15
CA LYS A 225 7.45 -2.22 9.36
C LYS A 225 8.12 -0.88 9.03
N GLY A 226 7.34 0.11 8.57
CA GLY A 226 7.84 1.46 8.28
C GLY A 226 8.82 1.49 7.10
N VAL A 227 8.51 0.77 6.02
CA VAL A 227 9.24 0.85 4.74
C VAL A 227 9.14 2.26 4.15
N ASP A 228 10.10 2.63 3.29
CA ASP A 228 10.18 3.97 2.71
C ASP A 228 8.85 4.45 2.11
N ARG A 229 8.49 5.69 2.44
CA ARG A 229 7.23 6.31 2.07
C ARG A 229 7.06 6.39 0.55
N THR A 230 8.15 6.66 -0.17
CA THR A 230 8.14 6.76 -1.63
C THR A 230 7.72 5.44 -2.28
N LEU A 231 8.21 4.31 -1.76
CA LEU A 231 7.87 2.99 -2.25
C LEU A 231 6.41 2.65 -1.93
N LEU A 232 5.93 2.98 -0.73
CA LEU A 232 4.52 2.79 -0.37
C LEU A 232 3.57 3.59 -1.26
N GLU A 233 3.90 4.86 -1.52
CA GLU A 233 3.12 5.71 -2.44
C GLU A 233 3.14 5.15 -3.87
N SER A 234 4.29 4.62 -4.33
CA SER A 234 4.38 3.97 -5.63
C SER A 234 3.56 2.68 -5.72
N ALA A 235 3.53 1.87 -4.66
CA ALA A 235 2.76 0.64 -4.59
C ALA A 235 1.25 0.94 -4.53
N ASP A 236 0.83 1.97 -3.80
CA ASP A 236 -0.57 2.42 -3.76
C ASP A 236 -1.03 2.94 -5.14
N ARG A 237 -0.18 3.72 -5.83
CA ARG A 237 -0.46 4.13 -7.21
C ARG A 237 -0.55 2.93 -8.14
N PHE A 238 0.32 1.95 -7.99
CA PHE A 238 0.29 0.71 -8.77
C PHE A 238 -0.98 -0.12 -8.49
N CYS A 239 -1.49 -0.16 -7.26
CA CYS A 239 -2.80 -0.76 -7.01
C CYS A 239 -3.92 -0.04 -7.78
N GLN A 240 -3.88 1.30 -7.78
CA GLN A 240 -4.90 2.11 -8.45
C GLN A 240 -4.87 1.95 -9.97
N THR A 241 -3.68 1.90 -10.59
CA THR A 241 -3.55 1.66 -12.04
C THR A 241 -4.20 0.33 -12.41
N VAL A 242 -3.83 -0.71 -11.68
CA VAL A 242 -4.25 -2.08 -11.98
C VAL A 242 -5.75 -2.29 -11.70
N ASP A 243 -6.30 -1.68 -10.64
CA ASP A 243 -7.75 -1.69 -10.38
C ASP A 243 -8.54 -0.97 -11.49
N ALA A 244 -8.00 0.14 -12.02
CA ALA A 244 -8.61 0.87 -13.12
C ALA A 244 -8.59 0.04 -14.42
N GLU A 245 -7.48 -0.64 -14.70
CA GLU A 245 -7.37 -1.55 -15.85
C GLU A 245 -8.35 -2.71 -15.80
N ALA A 246 -8.41 -3.41 -14.66
CA ALA A 246 -9.35 -4.52 -14.47
C ALA A 246 -10.80 -4.06 -14.64
N SER A 247 -11.14 -2.86 -14.13
CA SER A 247 -12.47 -2.27 -14.29
C SER A 247 -12.81 -1.98 -15.75
N LEU A 248 -11.85 -1.51 -16.55
CA LEU A 248 -12.06 -1.28 -17.99
C LEU A 248 -12.23 -2.60 -18.76
N VAL A 249 -11.45 -3.64 -18.44
CA VAL A 249 -11.59 -4.96 -19.05
C VAL A 249 -12.95 -5.59 -18.74
N ASP A 250 -13.42 -5.50 -17.49
CA ASP A 250 -14.75 -5.97 -17.10
C ASP A 250 -15.88 -5.25 -17.86
N MET A 251 -15.74 -3.93 -18.07
CA MET A 251 -16.70 -3.15 -18.86
C MET A 251 -16.67 -3.51 -20.35
N HIS A 252 -15.50 -3.88 -20.88
CA HIS A 252 -15.38 -4.34 -22.25
C HIS A 252 -16.12 -5.68 -22.45
N ALA A 253 -15.90 -6.65 -21.55
CA ALA A 253 -16.54 -7.96 -21.62
C ALA A 253 -18.07 -7.88 -21.46
N THR A 254 -18.56 -7.05 -20.54
CA THR A 254 -20.00 -6.87 -20.33
C THR A 254 -20.68 -6.18 -21.52
N SER A 255 -19.99 -5.23 -22.15
CA SER A 255 -20.51 -4.52 -23.33
C SER A 255 -20.57 -5.44 -24.56
N GLU A 256 -19.56 -6.29 -24.79
CA GLU A 256 -19.62 -7.32 -25.84
C GLU A 256 -20.75 -8.32 -25.60
N SER A 257 -20.98 -8.75 -24.35
CA SER A 257 -22.09 -9.64 -24.02
C SER A 257 -23.48 -9.00 -24.18
N LEU A 258 -23.57 -7.66 -24.14
CA LEU A 258 -24.82 -6.92 -24.39
C LEU A 258 -25.08 -6.68 -25.89
N THR A 259 -24.13 -7.02 -26.77
CA THR A 259 -24.35 -6.99 -28.21
C THR A 259 -25.25 -8.17 -28.63
N MET A 260 -26.54 -7.88 -28.77
CA MET A 260 -27.56 -8.65 -29.48
C MET A 260 -27.69 -10.13 -29.07
N SER A 261 -28.48 -10.40 -28.03
CA SER A 261 -29.33 -11.58 -28.06
C SER A 261 -30.38 -11.39 -29.17
N ASP A 262 -30.30 -12.24 -30.19
CA ASP A 262 -31.20 -12.37 -31.35
C ASP A 262 -32.65 -12.71 -30.96
N ASP A 263 -33.41 -11.77 -30.36
CA ASP A 263 -34.86 -11.97 -30.24
C ASP A 263 -35.63 -10.87 -30.98
N PRO A 264 -36.05 -11.12 -32.23
CA PRO A 264 -36.94 -10.25 -32.97
C PRO A 264 -38.37 -10.51 -32.47
N SER A 265 -38.69 -10.06 -31.26
CA SER A 265 -40.09 -10.00 -30.85
C SER A 265 -40.81 -8.90 -31.64
N PRO A 266 -41.95 -9.19 -32.29
CA PRO A 266 -42.64 -8.27 -33.19
C PRO A 266 -43.53 -7.24 -32.47
N ASP A 267 -43.61 -7.27 -31.14
CA ASP A 267 -44.45 -6.35 -30.38
C ASP A 267 -43.67 -5.09 -29.98
N PRO A 268 -44.14 -3.87 -30.32
CA PRO A 268 -43.50 -2.63 -29.90
C PRO A 268 -43.63 -2.53 -28.37
N PRO A 269 -42.53 -2.61 -27.60
CA PRO A 269 -42.62 -2.52 -26.17
C PRO A 269 -42.93 -1.06 -25.83
N SER A 270 -43.99 -0.84 -25.07
CA SER A 270 -44.33 0.44 -24.43
C SER A 270 -43.29 0.86 -23.34
N ALA A 271 -42.05 0.38 -23.43
CA ALA A 271 -40.96 0.47 -22.45
C ALA A 271 -39.59 0.84 -23.09
N GLU A 272 -39.58 1.50 -24.26
CA GLU A 272 -38.34 1.93 -24.93
C GLU A 272 -37.53 3.00 -24.15
N SER A 273 -38.17 3.76 -23.23
CA SER A 273 -37.49 4.78 -22.41
C SER A 273 -36.49 4.21 -21.40
N ASP A 274 -36.76 3.00 -20.87
CA ASP A 274 -35.96 2.42 -19.80
C ASP A 274 -34.68 1.76 -20.30
N PHE A 275 -34.67 1.29 -21.54
CA PHE A 275 -33.47 0.74 -22.16
C PHE A 275 -32.52 1.85 -22.62
N ALA A 276 -33.04 2.91 -23.24
CA ALA A 276 -32.24 4.04 -23.71
C ALA A 276 -31.53 4.76 -22.54
N THR A 277 -32.25 4.99 -21.44
CA THR A 277 -31.68 5.60 -20.23
C THR A 277 -30.61 4.74 -19.56
N LYS A 278 -30.80 3.40 -19.53
CA LYS A 278 -29.78 2.47 -19.01
C LYS A 278 -28.54 2.40 -19.90
N ALA A 279 -28.71 2.40 -21.22
CA ALA A 279 -27.59 2.41 -22.18
C ALA A 279 -26.77 3.71 -22.06
N GLU A 280 -27.43 4.87 -21.97
CA GLU A 280 -26.77 6.17 -21.77
C GLU A 280 -26.04 6.23 -20.42
N ALA A 281 -26.63 5.72 -19.35
CA ALA A 281 -25.97 5.62 -18.05
C ALA A 281 -24.72 4.72 -18.10
N GLY A 282 -24.78 3.62 -18.86
CA GLY A 282 -23.64 2.74 -19.11
C GLY A 282 -22.50 3.45 -19.87
N ILE A 283 -22.83 4.19 -20.93
CA ILE A 283 -21.87 4.98 -21.72
C ILE A 283 -21.19 6.05 -20.85
N ALA A 284 -21.97 6.76 -20.02
CA ALA A 284 -21.43 7.77 -19.09
C ALA A 284 -20.51 7.15 -18.02
N LYS A 285 -20.86 5.96 -17.51
CA LYS A 285 -20.03 5.21 -16.56
C LYS A 285 -18.72 4.73 -17.20
N LEU A 286 -18.75 4.30 -18.46
CA LEU A 286 -17.54 3.94 -19.20
C LEU A 286 -16.63 5.16 -19.39
N ALA A 287 -17.19 6.31 -19.79
CA ALA A 287 -16.43 7.56 -19.92
C ALA A 287 -15.75 7.98 -18.60
N ALA A 288 -16.49 7.89 -17.48
CA ALA A 288 -15.94 8.18 -16.16
C ALA A 288 -14.79 7.22 -15.79
N SER A 289 -14.92 5.93 -16.13
CA SER A 289 -13.88 4.94 -15.88
C SER A 289 -12.63 5.16 -16.73
N ILE A 290 -12.80 5.59 -17.99
CA ILE A 290 -11.68 5.97 -18.88
C ILE A 290 -10.94 7.17 -18.31
N ALA A 291 -11.66 8.22 -17.89
CA ALA A 291 -11.05 9.40 -17.28
C ALA A 291 -10.29 9.06 -15.98
N ALA A 292 -10.84 8.15 -15.16
CA ALA A 292 -10.17 7.65 -13.96
C ALA A 292 -8.89 6.87 -14.31
N ALA A 293 -8.92 6.01 -15.34
CA ALA A 293 -7.76 5.26 -15.79
C ALA A 293 -6.64 6.16 -16.35
N GLN A 294 -7.01 7.20 -17.12
CA GLN A 294 -6.08 8.21 -17.63
C GLN A 294 -5.41 9.00 -16.49
N ALA A 295 -6.16 9.38 -15.46
CA ALA A 295 -5.64 10.13 -14.32
C ALA A 295 -4.58 9.37 -13.51
N VAL A 296 -4.60 8.04 -13.58
CA VAL A 296 -3.70 7.16 -12.82
C VAL A 296 -2.57 6.61 -13.71
N GLU A 297 -2.51 6.99 -14.99
CA GLU A 297 -1.51 6.50 -15.97
C GLU A 297 -1.60 4.98 -16.20
N ALA A 298 -2.82 4.46 -16.39
CA ALA A 298 -3.05 3.09 -16.85
C ALA A 298 -2.45 2.82 -18.25
N MET A 299 -2.27 1.55 -18.61
CA MET A 299 -1.69 1.16 -19.91
C MET A 299 -2.46 1.74 -21.09
N ASP A 300 -1.75 2.41 -21.99
CA ASP A 300 -2.30 3.07 -23.17
C ASP A 300 -3.15 2.12 -24.02
N GLU A 301 -2.75 0.85 -24.17
CA GLU A 301 -3.49 -0.14 -24.95
C GLU A 301 -4.91 -0.40 -24.39
N VAL A 302 -5.04 -0.48 -23.06
CA VAL A 302 -6.33 -0.73 -22.39
C VAL A 302 -7.21 0.52 -22.49
N VAL A 303 -6.62 1.69 -22.28
CA VAL A 303 -7.32 2.98 -22.39
C VAL A 303 -7.81 3.20 -23.83
N GLN A 304 -6.96 2.98 -24.83
CA GLN A 304 -7.32 3.10 -26.25
C GLN A 304 -8.41 2.12 -26.66
N GLY A 305 -8.35 0.87 -26.19
CA GLY A 305 -9.41 -0.12 -26.42
C GLY A 305 -10.74 0.32 -25.81
N ALA A 306 -10.72 0.82 -24.57
CA ALA A 306 -11.92 1.33 -23.91
C ALA A 306 -12.48 2.59 -24.60
N GLU A 307 -11.63 3.50 -25.07
CA GLU A 307 -12.04 4.67 -25.86
C GLU A 307 -12.68 4.27 -27.18
N GLN A 308 -12.13 3.27 -27.87
CA GLN A 308 -12.72 2.74 -29.10
C GLN A 308 -14.10 2.14 -28.84
N LEU A 309 -14.24 1.34 -27.78
CA LEU A 309 -15.54 0.82 -27.35
C LEU A 309 -16.52 1.95 -27.02
N HIS A 310 -16.07 2.98 -26.31
CA HIS A 310 -16.90 4.14 -25.98
C HIS A 310 -17.38 4.87 -27.24
N ARG A 311 -16.49 5.15 -28.20
CA ARG A 311 -16.86 5.76 -29.48
C ARG A 311 -17.88 4.92 -30.25
N ARG A 312 -17.68 3.59 -30.28
CA ARG A 312 -18.62 2.67 -30.91
C ARG A 312 -20.00 2.68 -30.24
N LEU A 313 -20.08 2.61 -28.92
CA LEU A 313 -21.35 2.62 -28.19
C LEU A 313 -22.09 3.96 -28.34
N VAL A 314 -21.35 5.09 -28.37
CA VAL A 314 -21.93 6.41 -28.66
C VAL A 314 -22.51 6.45 -30.08
N ALA A 315 -21.78 5.96 -31.08
CA ALA A 315 -22.28 5.88 -32.45
C ALA A 315 -23.53 4.99 -32.56
N GLU A 316 -23.54 3.82 -31.89
CA GLU A 316 -24.72 2.94 -31.82
C GLU A 316 -25.92 3.63 -31.15
N SER A 317 -25.70 4.39 -30.08
CA SER A 317 -26.75 5.18 -29.40
C SER A 317 -27.32 6.28 -30.30
N GLU A 318 -26.45 7.02 -31.00
CA GLU A 318 -26.87 8.06 -31.96
C GLU A 318 -27.66 7.48 -33.13
N LEU A 319 -27.24 6.34 -33.67
CA LEU A 319 -27.97 5.63 -34.72
C LEU A 319 -29.36 5.21 -34.25
N ARG A 320 -29.49 4.67 -33.04
CA ARG A 320 -30.79 4.32 -32.44
C ARG A 320 -31.70 5.54 -32.30
N LYS A 321 -31.14 6.70 -31.88
CA LYS A 321 -31.91 7.95 -31.81
C LYS A 321 -32.34 8.47 -33.18
N ALA A 322 -31.48 8.33 -34.19
CA ALA A 322 -31.77 8.73 -35.57
C ALA A 322 -32.88 7.88 -36.23
N LEU A 323 -33.05 6.62 -35.79
CA LEU A 323 -34.13 5.75 -36.25
C LEU A 323 -35.51 6.13 -35.68
N LEU A 324 -35.58 6.83 -34.54
CA LEU A 324 -36.85 7.21 -33.92
C LEU A 324 -37.65 8.13 -34.83
N GLU A 325 -38.97 7.96 -34.82
CA GLU A 325 -39.89 8.85 -35.53
C GLU A 325 -39.99 10.21 -34.84
N ALA A 326 -40.10 11.29 -35.63
CA ALA A 326 -40.31 12.62 -35.11
C ALA A 326 -41.70 12.70 -34.46
N LYS A 327 -41.79 13.26 -33.25
CA LYS A 327 -43.07 13.41 -32.55
C LYS A 327 -43.91 14.48 -33.23
N GLU A 328 -45.14 14.12 -33.62
CA GLU A 328 -46.11 15.06 -34.19
C GLU A 328 -46.80 15.83 -33.06
N GLU A 329 -46.59 17.14 -33.00
CA GLU A 329 -47.29 18.07 -32.12
C GLU A 329 -48.26 18.90 -32.96
N THR A 330 -49.57 18.76 -32.70
CA THR A 330 -50.60 19.60 -33.31
C THR A 330 -50.87 20.81 -32.41
N ALA A 331 -50.58 22.01 -32.91
CA ALA A 331 -50.90 23.26 -32.20
C ALA A 331 -52.41 23.53 -32.19
N GLU A 332 -52.89 24.35 -31.24
CA GLU A 332 -54.31 24.75 -31.13
C GLU A 332 -54.84 25.42 -32.42
N ASP A 333 -53.95 26.00 -33.23
CA ASP A 333 -54.25 26.63 -34.53
C ASP A 333 -54.34 25.61 -35.71
N GLY A 334 -54.25 24.31 -35.44
CA GLY A 334 -54.31 23.23 -36.44
C GLY A 334 -53.01 23.03 -37.25
N THR A 335 -51.92 23.69 -36.87
CA THR A 335 -50.60 23.53 -37.51
C THR A 335 -49.88 22.31 -36.94
N VAL A 336 -49.44 21.41 -37.81
CA VAL A 336 -48.64 20.22 -37.44
C VAL A 336 -47.18 20.64 -37.35
N THR A 337 -46.54 20.37 -36.22
CA THR A 337 -45.11 20.56 -36.01
C THR A 337 -44.47 19.24 -35.65
N TYR A 338 -43.26 19.00 -36.13
CA TYR A 338 -42.52 17.76 -35.92
C TYR A 338 -41.32 18.03 -35.03
N LEU A 339 -41.27 17.39 -33.87
CA LEU A 339 -40.14 17.47 -32.93
C LEU A 339 -39.18 16.30 -33.17
N HIS A 340 -37.94 16.62 -33.53
CA HIS A 340 -36.88 15.66 -33.77
C HIS A 340 -36.10 15.34 -32.49
N TYR A 341 -35.41 14.20 -32.47
CA TYR A 341 -34.61 13.76 -31.32
C TYR A 341 -33.48 14.73 -30.93
N ASN A 342 -33.01 15.54 -31.89
CA ASN A 342 -32.00 16.58 -31.70
C ASN A 342 -32.58 17.91 -31.20
N GLY A 343 -33.89 17.96 -30.89
CA GLY A 343 -34.60 19.15 -30.41
C GLY A 343 -35.01 20.14 -31.50
N GLN A 344 -34.72 19.87 -32.78
CA GLN A 344 -35.17 20.73 -33.88
C GLN A 344 -36.67 20.53 -34.13
N LYS A 345 -37.36 21.62 -34.49
CA LYS A 345 -38.77 21.62 -34.86
C LYS A 345 -38.92 21.96 -36.34
N THR A 346 -39.62 21.11 -37.09
CA THR A 346 -39.94 21.37 -38.51
C THR A 346 -41.45 21.51 -38.69
N THR A 347 -41.88 22.44 -39.53
CA THR A 347 -43.32 22.75 -39.76
C THR A 347 -43.89 22.11 -41.03
N SER A 348 -43.03 21.58 -41.91
CA SER A 348 -43.41 20.90 -43.15
C SER A 348 -43.06 19.42 -43.07
N LYS A 349 -43.92 18.57 -43.64
CA LYS A 349 -43.65 17.13 -43.80
C LYS A 349 -42.40 16.88 -44.64
N LEU A 350 -42.14 17.73 -45.65
CA LEU A 350 -40.95 17.65 -46.48
C LEU A 350 -39.68 17.92 -45.67
N ASP A 351 -39.68 19.00 -44.88
CA ASP A 351 -38.53 19.40 -44.06
C ASP A 351 -38.24 18.37 -42.96
N ASN A 352 -39.29 17.74 -42.40
CA ASN A 352 -39.14 16.61 -41.47
C ASN A 352 -38.40 15.44 -42.14
N LEU A 353 -38.89 14.97 -43.30
CA LEU A 353 -38.29 13.84 -43.99
C LEU A 353 -36.85 14.14 -44.45
N GLN A 354 -36.56 15.37 -44.89
CA GLN A 354 -35.19 15.80 -45.24
C GLN A 354 -34.27 15.71 -44.03
N LEU A 355 -34.66 16.32 -42.91
CA LEU A 355 -33.84 16.34 -41.71
C LEU A 355 -33.60 14.93 -41.12
N ARG A 356 -34.61 14.05 -41.18
CA ARG A 356 -34.45 12.65 -40.77
C ARG A 356 -33.51 11.90 -41.70
N ASN A 357 -33.60 12.13 -43.01
CA ASN A 357 -32.71 11.46 -43.97
C ASN A 357 -31.26 11.90 -43.77
N ASP A 358 -31.00 13.20 -43.64
CA ASP A 358 -29.66 13.75 -43.45
C ASP A 358 -29.07 13.30 -42.11
N GLY A 359 -29.88 13.28 -41.04
CA GLY A 359 -29.47 12.78 -39.74
C GLY A 359 -29.14 11.28 -39.74
N LEU A 360 -29.91 10.47 -40.47
CA LEU A 360 -29.65 9.04 -40.62
C LEU A 360 -28.44 8.76 -41.51
N ASP A 361 -28.24 9.51 -42.60
CA ASP A 361 -27.05 9.46 -43.45
C ASP A 361 -25.78 9.73 -42.63
N ALA A 362 -25.77 10.80 -41.83
CA ALA A 362 -24.64 11.15 -40.95
C ALA A 362 -24.37 10.10 -39.86
N ALA A 363 -25.42 9.56 -39.25
CA ALA A 363 -25.28 8.51 -38.22
C ALA A 363 -24.71 7.22 -38.79
N ILE A 364 -25.12 6.82 -40.01
CA ILE A 364 -24.59 5.63 -40.69
C ILE A 364 -23.11 5.83 -41.05
N GLU A 365 -22.73 6.99 -41.59
CA GLU A 365 -21.33 7.30 -41.89
C GLU A 365 -20.44 7.18 -40.64
N LYS A 366 -20.87 7.77 -39.52
CA LYS A 366 -20.17 7.66 -38.23
C LYS A 366 -20.09 6.22 -37.73
N CYS A 367 -21.16 5.42 -37.87
CA CYS A 367 -21.15 4.01 -37.49
C CYS A 367 -20.18 3.18 -38.34
N THR A 368 -20.04 3.51 -39.64
CA THR A 368 -19.09 2.81 -40.52
C THR A 368 -17.64 3.12 -40.18
N SER A 369 -17.32 4.35 -39.76
CA SER A 369 -15.96 4.71 -39.37
C SER A 369 -15.56 4.13 -38.00
N GLU A 370 -16.51 4.00 -37.07
CA GLU A 370 -16.25 3.53 -35.70
C GLU A 370 -16.36 1.99 -35.53
N GLY A 371 -16.60 1.25 -36.62
CA GLY A 371 -16.60 -0.22 -36.61
C GLY A 371 -17.81 -0.85 -35.91
N VAL A 372 -18.99 -0.24 -36.03
CA VAL A 372 -20.25 -0.81 -35.56
C VAL A 372 -20.58 -2.11 -36.33
N LEU A 373 -21.28 -3.05 -35.69
CA LEU A 373 -21.68 -4.33 -36.27
C LEU A 373 -22.35 -4.17 -37.65
N PRO A 374 -21.85 -4.85 -38.71
CA PRO A 374 -22.38 -4.72 -40.07
C PRO A 374 -23.86 -5.04 -40.20
N THR A 375 -24.39 -5.92 -39.34
CA THR A 375 -25.80 -6.32 -39.31
C THR A 375 -26.73 -5.16 -38.94
N ILE A 376 -26.33 -4.30 -37.99
CA ILE A 376 -27.08 -3.11 -37.59
C ILE A 376 -27.05 -2.08 -38.72
N ILE A 377 -25.89 -1.91 -39.36
CA ILE A 377 -25.73 -1.01 -40.51
C ILE A 377 -26.59 -1.49 -41.69
N GLU A 378 -26.68 -2.80 -41.93
CA GLU A 378 -27.53 -3.35 -43.00
C GLU A 378 -29.03 -3.16 -42.71
N ALA A 379 -29.46 -3.40 -41.47
CA ALA A 379 -30.84 -3.19 -41.05
C ALA A 379 -31.26 -1.71 -41.18
N THR A 380 -30.39 -0.78 -40.77
CA THR A 380 -30.62 0.67 -40.93
C THR A 380 -30.54 1.13 -42.39
N GLY A 381 -29.72 0.49 -43.22
CA GLY A 381 -29.73 0.73 -44.67
C GLY A 381 -31.07 0.36 -45.33
N LYS A 382 -31.82 -0.61 -44.79
CA LYS A 382 -33.18 -0.94 -45.28
C LYS A 382 -34.18 0.15 -44.92
N THR A 383 -34.17 0.66 -43.68
CA THR A 383 -35.06 1.75 -43.26
C THR A 383 -34.74 3.06 -43.99
N GLN A 384 -33.46 3.36 -44.22
CA GLN A 384 -33.00 4.50 -45.00
C GLN A 384 -33.51 4.45 -46.45
N LYS A 385 -33.57 3.27 -47.09
CA LYS A 385 -34.15 3.12 -48.44
C LYS A 385 -35.64 3.47 -48.49
N VAL A 386 -36.40 3.08 -47.46
CA VAL A 386 -37.82 3.43 -47.33
C VAL A 386 -37.96 4.95 -47.16
N LEU A 387 -37.19 5.54 -46.23
CA LEU A 387 -37.22 6.98 -45.98
C LEU A 387 -36.87 7.81 -47.24
N LYS A 388 -35.87 7.36 -48.02
CA LYS A 388 -35.50 8.00 -49.30
C LYS A 388 -36.60 7.87 -50.36
N ALA A 389 -37.40 6.82 -50.33
CA ALA A 389 -38.56 6.68 -51.21
C ALA A 389 -39.68 7.65 -50.81
N ASP A 390 -39.99 7.72 -49.51
CA ASP A 390 -41.01 8.63 -48.96
C ASP A 390 -40.63 10.11 -49.18
N LEU A 391 -39.34 10.45 -49.03
CA LEU A 391 -38.81 11.77 -49.34
C LEU A 391 -39.06 12.16 -50.80
N LYS A 392 -38.77 11.26 -51.74
CA LYS A 392 -38.99 11.50 -53.18
C LYS A 392 -40.47 11.71 -53.47
N GLN A 393 -41.34 10.93 -52.84
CA GLN A 393 -42.78 11.12 -52.98
C GLN A 393 -43.24 12.47 -52.43
N ALA A 394 -42.77 12.86 -51.23
CA ALA A 394 -43.11 14.13 -50.62
C ALA A 394 -42.60 15.34 -51.43
N MET A 395 -41.44 15.23 -52.09
CA MET A 395 -40.94 16.27 -53.01
C MET A 395 -41.89 16.48 -54.19
N VAL A 396 -42.36 15.40 -54.81
CA VAL A 396 -43.33 15.46 -55.93
C VAL A 396 -44.64 16.11 -55.45
N GLU A 397 -45.14 15.69 -54.28
CA GLU A 397 -46.35 16.26 -53.68
C GLU A 397 -46.22 17.76 -53.36
N ASP A 398 -45.08 18.22 -52.85
CA ASP A 398 -44.85 19.64 -52.56
C ASP A 398 -44.67 20.48 -53.83
N GLU A 399 -44.00 19.95 -54.86
CA GLU A 399 -43.91 20.60 -56.19
C GLU A 399 -45.30 20.76 -56.82
N GLU A 400 -46.13 19.73 -56.77
CA GLU A 400 -47.52 19.81 -57.22
C GLU A 400 -48.33 20.84 -56.43
N ARG A 401 -48.15 20.88 -55.11
CA ARG A 401 -48.83 21.85 -54.23
C ARG A 401 -48.42 23.27 -54.57
N ARG A 402 -47.11 23.56 -54.70
CA ARG A 402 -46.59 24.87 -55.12
C ARG A 402 -47.09 25.25 -56.50
N ALA A 403 -47.17 24.31 -57.45
CA ALA A 403 -47.74 24.56 -58.77
C ALA A 403 -49.23 24.91 -58.72
N LYS A 404 -50.01 24.21 -57.89
CA LYS A 404 -51.45 24.50 -57.66
C LYS A 404 -51.64 25.87 -56.98
N GLU A 405 -50.87 26.18 -55.94
CA GLU A 405 -50.87 27.47 -55.23
C GLU A 405 -50.46 28.62 -56.16
N ALA A 406 -49.39 28.46 -56.96
CA ALA A 406 -48.96 29.45 -57.94
C ALA A 406 -50.00 29.67 -59.05
N ALA A 407 -50.65 28.60 -59.53
CA ALA A 407 -51.75 28.69 -60.48
C ALA A 407 -52.98 29.40 -59.87
N ALA A 408 -53.31 29.14 -58.61
CA ALA A 408 -54.38 29.81 -57.88
C ALA A 408 -54.06 31.30 -57.63
N ALA A 409 -52.83 31.63 -57.22
CA ALA A 409 -52.35 32.99 -57.05
C ALA A 409 -52.35 33.76 -58.38
N ALA A 410 -51.92 33.14 -59.48
CA ALA A 410 -51.98 33.73 -60.81
C ALA A 410 -53.43 33.98 -61.28
N LYS A 411 -54.35 33.06 -60.98
CA LYS A 411 -55.80 33.26 -61.22
C LYS A 411 -56.36 34.40 -60.35
N ALA A 412 -55.97 34.49 -59.08
CA ALA A 412 -56.39 35.57 -58.18
C ALA A 412 -55.82 36.95 -58.59
N ALA A 413 -54.56 37.00 -59.05
CA ALA A 413 -53.93 38.20 -59.58
C ALA A 413 -54.58 38.69 -60.89
N LYS A 414 -54.98 37.76 -61.78
CA LYS A 414 -55.76 38.09 -62.98
C LYS A 414 -57.15 38.64 -62.63
N LYS A 415 -57.83 38.09 -61.60
CA LYS A 415 -59.10 38.63 -61.09
C LYS A 415 -58.96 40.05 -60.52
N LYS A 416 -57.89 40.35 -59.77
CA LYS A 416 -57.62 41.72 -59.26
C LYS A 416 -57.30 42.73 -60.37
N LYS A 417 -56.62 42.33 -61.46
CA LYS A 417 -56.38 43.21 -62.62
C LYS A 417 -57.63 43.43 -63.49
N GLY A 418 -58.52 42.45 -63.59
CA GLY A 418 -59.79 42.57 -64.31
C GLY A 418 -60.82 43.46 -63.59
N GLY A 419 -60.79 43.52 -62.25
CA GLY A 419 -61.71 44.37 -61.46
C GLY A 419 -61.40 45.87 -61.46
N LYS A 420 -60.22 46.29 -61.94
CA LYS A 420 -59.83 47.72 -62.04
C LYS A 420 -60.18 48.36 -63.40
N LYS A 421 -60.88 47.62 -64.28
CA LYS A 421 -61.23 48.05 -65.65
C LYS A 421 -62.74 48.06 -65.91
N LYS A 422 -63.54 48.22 -64.85
CA LYS A 422 -64.98 48.51 -64.94
C LYS A 422 -65.27 49.85 -64.33
#